data_AF-A0A550H5C2-F1
#
_entry.id   AF-A0A550H5C2-F1
#
_cell.length_a   1.000
_cell.length_b   1.000
_cell.length_c   1.000
_cell.angle_alpha   90.00
_cell.angle_beta   90.00
_cell.angle_gamma   90.00
#
_symmetry.space_group_name_H-M   'P 1'
#
loop_
_entity.id
_entity.type
_entity.pdbx_description
1 polymer ?
#
loop_
_entity_poly.entity_id
_entity_poly.type
_entity_poly.pdbx_seq_one_letter_code
_entity_poly.pdbx_strand_id
1 'polypeptide(L)' 'MSKKGLIYTVDLTEIEGDGAFPCPKCASVISPEDETEEVYKIVDTKIVNDELVELVIICGNCGSNIKLTGFQATI' A
#
# COMPACT_ATOMS: atom_id res chain seq x y z
N MET A 1 -6.20 25.25 8.11
CA MET A 1 -6.40 24.08 9.00
C MET A 1 -5.71 22.88 8.36
N SER A 2 -4.51 22.55 8.79
CA SER A 2 -3.73 21.43 8.24
C SER A 2 -4.35 20.13 8.75
N LYS A 3 -5.29 19.55 7.99
CA LYS A 3 -5.70 18.15 8.18
C LYS A 3 -4.46 17.32 7.88
N LYS A 4 -3.70 17.02 8.94
CA LYS A 4 -2.53 16.15 8.91
C LYS A 4 -3.00 14.85 8.27
N GLY A 5 -2.65 14.63 7.01
CA GLY A 5 -3.13 13.49 6.23
C GLY A 5 -2.80 12.22 6.99
N LEU A 6 -3.83 11.49 7.39
CA LEU A 6 -3.66 10.19 8.03
C LEU A 6 -3.13 9.24 6.95
N ILE A 7 -1.83 8.95 7.01
CA ILE A 7 -1.22 7.90 6.21
C ILE A 7 -1.52 6.60 6.94
N TYR A 8 -2.24 5.70 6.28
CA TYR A 8 -2.56 4.41 6.85
C TYR A 8 -1.37 3.48 6.65
N THR A 9 -0.91 2.81 7.70
CA THR A 9 0.15 1.81 7.57
C THR A 9 -0.48 0.43 7.55
N VAL A 10 -0.12 -0.37 6.57
CA VAL A 10 -0.61 -1.74 6.35
C VAL A 10 0.60 -2.64 6.29
N ASP A 11 0.67 -3.59 7.20
CA ASP A 11 1.74 -4.58 7.20
C ASP A 11 1.30 -5.83 6.44
N LEU A 12 1.94 -6.09 5.31
CA LEU A 12 1.61 -7.22 4.45
C LEU A 12 1.97 -8.56 5.10
N THR A 13 2.85 -8.61 6.10
CA THR A 13 3.16 -9.87 6.80
C THR A 13 2.02 -10.37 7.68
N GLU A 14 1.11 -9.47 8.08
CA GLU A 14 -0.09 -9.81 8.85
C GLU A 14 -1.25 -10.25 7.96
N ILE A 15 -1.10 -10.18 6.64
CA ILE A 15 -2.13 -10.50 5.67
C ILE A 15 -1.87 -11.89 5.10
N GLU A 16 -2.73 -12.84 5.44
CA GLU A 16 -2.70 -14.18 4.86
C GLU A 16 -3.37 -14.18 3.48
N GLY A 17 -2.62 -14.51 2.42
CA GLY A 17 -3.13 -14.63 1.04
C GLY A 17 -2.20 -14.02 -0.01
N ASP A 18 -2.76 -13.63 -1.15
CA ASP A 18 -2.04 -13.04 -2.30
C ASP A 18 -1.58 -11.58 -2.08
N GLY A 19 -1.63 -11.10 -0.84
CA GLY A 19 -1.31 -9.71 -0.49
C GLY A 19 -2.41 -8.70 -0.79
N ALA A 20 -3.62 -9.15 -1.15
CA ALA A 20 -4.78 -8.28 -1.33
C ALA A 20 -5.32 -7.78 0.01
N PHE A 21 -5.57 -6.48 0.12
CA PHE A 21 -6.01 -5.86 1.38
C PHE A 21 -7.11 -4.82 1.16
N PRO A 22 -8.06 -4.70 2.10
CA PRO A 22 -9.08 -3.66 2.02
C PRO A 22 -8.49 -2.30 2.41
N CYS A 23 -8.83 -1.26 1.64
CA CYS A 23 -8.45 0.10 1.95
C CYS A 23 -9.02 0.50 3.32
N PRO A 24 -8.20 0.96 4.28
CA PRO A 24 -8.65 1.27 5.64
C PRO A 24 -9.60 2.48 5.74
N LYS A 25 -9.81 3.22 4.63
CA LYS A 25 -10.75 4.35 4.57
C LYS A 25 -12.07 4.02 3.87
N CYS A 26 -12.03 3.36 2.71
CA CYS A 26 -13.23 3.07 1.91
C CYS A 26 -13.54 1.58 1.75
N ALA A 27 -12.72 0.70 2.34
CA ALA A 27 -12.80 -0.75 2.21
C ALA A 27 -12.68 -1.30 0.77
N SER A 28 -12.21 -0.49 -0.19
CA SER A 28 -11.90 -0.97 -1.55
C SER A 28 -10.80 -2.02 -1.48
N VAL A 29 -10.99 -3.17 -2.11
CA VAL A 29 -9.95 -4.20 -2.20
C VAL A 29 -8.84 -3.67 -3.10
N ILE A 30 -7.61 -3.69 -2.59
CA ILE A 30 -6.40 -3.33 -3.31
C ILE A 30 -5.57 -4.60 -3.41
N SER A 31 -5.37 -5.09 -4.62
CA SER A 31 -4.52 -6.24 -4.89
C SER A 31 -3.19 -5.77 -5.48
N PRO A 32 -2.03 -6.31 -5.07
CA PRO A 32 -0.76 -6.05 -5.75
C PRO A 32 -0.75 -6.52 -7.22
N GLU A 33 -1.64 -7.46 -7.58
CA GLU A 33 -1.82 -7.93 -8.96
C GLU A 33 -2.59 -6.95 -9.84
N ASP A 34 -3.25 -5.94 -9.26
CA ASP A 34 -3.89 -4.88 -10.04
C ASP A 34 -2.80 -3.96 -10.61
N GLU A 35 -2.34 -4.29 -11.81
CA GLU A 35 -1.41 -3.47 -12.60
C GLU A 35 -2.10 -2.25 -13.23
N THR A 36 -3.43 -2.19 -13.16
CA THR A 36 -4.18 -1.03 -13.61
C THR A 36 -4.00 0.09 -12.56
N GLU A 37 -3.39 1.21 -12.97
CA GLU A 37 -3.28 2.44 -12.14
C GLU A 37 -4.65 3.04 -11.72
N GLU A 38 -5.75 2.34 -12.03
CA GLU A 38 -7.12 2.67 -11.69
C GLU A 38 -7.46 2.31 -10.23
N VAL A 39 -6.91 1.22 -9.69
CA VAL A 39 -7.22 0.75 -8.33
C VAL A 39 -6.38 1.47 -7.28
N TYR A 40 -5.09 1.61 -7.56
CA TYR A 40 -4.16 2.37 -6.73
C TYR A 40 -3.04 2.97 -7.57
N LYS A 41 -2.39 3.99 -7.03
CA LYS A 41 -1.25 4.64 -7.65
C LYS A 41 -0.07 4.70 -6.71
N ILE A 42 1.07 4.20 -7.13
CA ILE A 42 2.32 4.29 -6.37
C ILE A 42 2.78 5.75 -6.37
N VAL A 43 3.05 6.29 -5.18
CA VAL A 43 3.52 7.67 -5.02
C VAL A 43 4.90 7.78 -4.41
N ASP A 44 5.31 6.79 -3.62
CA ASP A 44 6.66 6.74 -3.04
C ASP A 44 7.08 5.27 -2.90
N THR A 45 8.33 4.99 -3.20
CA THR A 45 8.90 3.65 -3.10
C THR A 45 10.25 3.75 -2.42
N LYS A 46 10.44 2.99 -1.35
CA LYS A 46 11.66 3.00 -0.57
C LYS A 46 12.33 1.64 -0.61
N ILE A 47 13.52 1.65 -1.19
CA ILE A 47 14.38 0.47 -1.34
C ILE A 47 15.61 0.69 -0.47
N VAL A 48 15.98 -0.31 0.32
CA VAL A 48 17.16 -0.29 1.20
C VAL A 48 17.92 -1.60 0.96
N ASN A 49 19.22 -1.52 0.67
CA ASN A 49 20.06 -2.69 0.31
C ASN A 49 19.50 -3.52 -0.86
N ASP A 50 18.95 -2.87 -1.89
CA ASP A 50 18.29 -3.54 -3.04
C ASP A 50 16.96 -4.25 -2.71
N GLU A 51 16.49 -4.16 -1.46
CA GLU A 51 15.21 -4.73 -1.02
C GLU A 51 14.14 -3.64 -0.83
N LEU A 52 12.92 -3.88 -1.33
CA LEU A 52 11.78 -3.01 -1.08
C LEU A 52 11.40 -3.09 0.40
N VAL A 53 11.51 -1.98 1.13
CA VAL A 53 11.19 -1.94 2.57
C VAL A 53 9.88 -1.22 2.86
N GLU A 54 9.55 -0.19 2.09
CA GLU A 54 8.32 0.58 2.25
C GLU A 54 7.79 1.01 0.88
N LEU A 55 6.48 0.95 0.69
CA LEU A 55 5.81 1.41 -0.53
C LEU A 55 4.61 2.26 -0.14
N VAL A 56 4.57 3.51 -0.56
CA VAL A 56 3.42 4.38 -0.35
C VAL A 56 2.61 4.43 -1.64
N ILE A 57 1.35 4.02 -1.52
CA ILE A 57 0.36 4.08 -2.58
C ILE A 57 -0.76 5.02 -2.21
N ILE A 58 -1.49 5.50 -3.21
CA ILE A 58 -2.74 6.23 -3.06
C ILE A 58 -3.86 5.36 -3.61
N CYS A 59 -4.91 5.16 -2.82
CA CYS A 59 -6.11 4.47 -3.29
C CYS A 59 -6.77 5.29 -4.40
N GLY A 60 -6.96 4.68 -5.59
CA GLY A 60 -7.61 5.31 -6.74
C GLY A 60 -9.09 5.64 -6.49
N ASN A 61 -9.76 4.86 -5.64
CA ASN A 61 -11.17 5.06 -5.33
C ASN A 61 -11.44 6.24 -4.37
N CYS A 62 -10.63 6.40 -3.31
CA CYS A 62 -10.88 7.42 -2.26
C CYS A 62 -9.76 8.45 -2.06
N GLY A 63 -8.66 8.33 -2.83
CA GLY A 63 -7.52 9.25 -2.80
C GLY A 63 -6.72 9.22 -1.50
N SER A 64 -6.60 8.07 -0.84
CA SER A 64 -5.96 7.98 0.48
C SER A 64 -4.58 7.38 0.43
N ASN A 65 -3.64 7.98 1.14
CA ASN A 65 -2.27 7.50 1.25
C ASN A 65 -2.19 6.29 2.19
N ILE A 66 -1.66 5.20 1.66
CA ILE A 66 -1.48 3.93 2.35
C ILE A 66 0.00 3.57 2.21
N LYS A 67 0.68 3.40 3.33
CA LYS A 67 2.03 2.90 3.43
C LYS A 67 1.97 1.39 3.65
N LEU A 68 2.54 0.65 2.73
CA LEU A 68 2.73 -0.78 2.80
C LEU A 68 4.12 -1.07 3.38
N THR A 69 4.16 -1.97 4.35
CA THR A 69 5.36 -2.54 4.96
C THR A 69 5.26 -4.06 4.93
N GLY A 70 6.32 -4.75 5.30
CA GLY A 70 6.27 -6.20 5.38
C GLY A 70 6.48 -6.93 4.06
N PHE A 71 7.13 -6.27 3.09
CA PHE A 71 7.66 -6.93 1.90
C PHE A 71 8.73 -7.94 2.35
N GLN A 72 8.36 -9.21 2.46
CA GLN A 72 9.29 -10.27 2.80
C GLN A 72 10.06 -10.61 1.52
N ALA A 73 11.35 -10.33 1.49
CA ALA A 73 12.20 -10.82 0.41
C ALA A 73 12.20 -12.35 0.48
N THR A 74 11.55 -12.98 -0.50
CA THR A 74 11.70 -14.42 -0.70
C THR A 74 13.13 -14.64 -1.18
N ILE A 75 14.00 -14.97 -0.22
CA ILE A 75 15.36 -15.48 -0.43
C ILE A 75 15.32 -16.91 -0.95
#